data_AF-N9EZE1-F1
#
_entry.id   AF-N9EZE1-F1
#
_cell.length_a   1.000
_cell.length_b   1.000
_cell.length_c   1.000
_cell.angle_alpha   90.00
_cell.angle_beta   90.00
_cell.angle_gamma   90.00
#
_symmetry.space_group_name_H-M   'P 1'
#
loop_
_entity.id
_entity.type
_entity.pdbx_description
1 polymer ?
#
loop_
_entity_poly.entity_id
_entity_poly.type
_entity_poly.pdbx_seq_one_letter_code
_entity_poly.pdbx_strand_id
1 'polypeptide(L)'
;MRDEQVKKIENLAEEVTDDFIITTCKAINTTIHTKEGRGDKGFLYSISQKQSNILATLERVLAFKNGKIPPISATAATQEKYEQQLIEKAEKEAEKLKQRLS
;
A
#
# COMPACT_ATOMS: atom_id res chain seq x y z
N MET A 1 1.93 13.40 3.94
CA MET A 1 0.89 12.66 4.69
C MET A 1 0.71 13.28 6.05
N ARG A 2 -0.53 13.62 6.43
CA ARG A 2 -0.91 14.14 7.76
C ARG A 2 -0.94 13.00 8.79
N ASP A 3 -0.79 13.32 10.06
CA ASP A 3 -0.70 12.31 11.14
C ASP A 3 -1.96 11.44 11.24
N GLU A 4 -3.14 12.02 11.02
CA GLU A 4 -4.40 11.25 10.96
C GLU A 4 -4.40 10.21 9.83
N GLN A 5 -3.75 10.50 8.70
CA GLN A 5 -3.64 9.58 7.58
C GLN A 5 -2.61 8.48 7.87
N VAL A 6 -1.54 8.79 8.59
CA VAL A 6 -0.56 7.81 9.08
C VAL A 6 -1.28 6.79 9.97
N LYS A 7 -2.00 7.28 10.98
CA LYS A 7 -2.74 6.42 11.92
C LYS A 7 -3.78 5.53 11.23
N LYS A 8 -4.47 6.06 10.21
CA LYS A 8 -5.40 5.26 9.39
C LYS A 8 -4.70 4.13 8.64
N ILE A 9 -3.49 4.37 8.11
CA ILE A 9 -2.71 3.35 7.40
C ILE A 9 -2.15 2.31 8.37
N GLU A 10 -1.71 2.71 9.55
CA GLU A 10 -1.27 1.81 10.62
C GLU A 10 -2.40 0.87 11.05
N ASN A 11 -3.57 1.42 11.36
CA ASN A 11 -4.76 0.61 11.69
C ASN A 11 -5.14 -0.34 10.54
N LEU A 12 -5.10 0.14 9.29
CA LEU A 12 -5.38 -0.70 8.12
C LEU A 12 -4.36 -1.84 7.97
N ALA A 13 -3.09 -1.59 8.29
CA ALA A 13 -2.06 -2.63 8.25
C ALA A 13 -2.33 -3.71 9.33
N GLU A 14 -2.77 -3.32 10.52
CA GLU A 14 -3.19 -4.26 11.57
C GLU A 14 -4.40 -5.10 11.13
N GLU A 15 -5.46 -4.47 10.61
CA GLU A 15 -6.65 -5.17 10.12
C GLU A 15 -6.32 -6.19 9.01
N VAL A 16 -5.49 -5.78 8.04
CA VAL A 16 -5.05 -6.69 6.95
C VAL A 16 -4.18 -7.82 7.49
N THR A 17 -3.41 -7.60 8.56
CA THR A 17 -2.60 -8.63 9.22
C THR A 17 -3.46 -9.67 9.90
N ASP A 18 -4.49 -9.25 10.63
CA ASP A 18 -5.42 -10.16 11.29
C ASP A 18 -6.16 -11.04 10.27
N ASP A 19 -6.67 -10.42 9.20
CA ASP A 19 -7.34 -11.13 8.10
C ASP A 19 -6.40 -12.11 7.39
N PHE A 20 -5.13 -11.74 7.20
CA PHE A 20 -4.10 -12.61 6.63
C PHE A 20 -3.86 -13.84 7.51
N ILE A 21 -3.75 -13.67 8.82
CA ILE A 21 -3.55 -14.77 9.77
C ILE A 21 -4.76 -15.71 9.72
N ILE A 22 -5.98 -15.17 9.84
CA ILE A 22 -7.22 -15.96 9.83
C ILE A 22 -7.34 -16.78 8.55
N THR A 23 -7.11 -16.14 7.39
CA THR A 23 -7.23 -16.79 6.08
C THR A 23 -6.19 -17.90 5.91
N THR A 24 -4.96 -17.64 6.36
CA THR A 24 -3.87 -18.62 6.27
C THR A 24 -4.10 -19.81 7.19
N CYS A 25 -4.59 -19.59 8.42
CA CYS A 25 -4.98 -20.67 9.34
C CYS A 25 -6.10 -21.53 8.74
N LYS A 26 -7.11 -20.92 8.09
CA LYS A 26 -8.16 -21.66 7.38
C LYS A 26 -7.58 -22.52 6.25
N ALA A 27 -6.67 -21.98 5.45
CA ALA A 27 -6.02 -22.71 4.36
C ALA A 27 -5.20 -23.92 4.85
N ILE A 28 -4.52 -23.77 6.00
CA ILE A 28 -3.76 -24.85 6.63
C ILE A 28 -4.69 -26.00 7.02
N ASN A 29 -5.84 -25.66 7.62
CA ASN A 29 -6.84 -26.63 8.08
C ASN A 29 -7.65 -27.28 6.96
N THR A 30 -7.54 -26.79 5.72
CA THR A 30 -8.22 -27.40 4.58
C THR A 30 -7.64 -28.77 4.24
N THR A 31 -8.54 -29.72 4.02
CA THR A 31 -8.24 -31.10 3.67
C THR A 31 -7.71 -31.22 2.23
N ILE A 32 -6.54 -31.85 2.02
CA ILE A 32 -5.92 -31.95 0.68
C ILE A 32 -6.16 -33.28 -0.05
N HIS A 33 -6.80 -34.27 0.60
CA HIS A 33 -7.00 -35.58 -0.02
C HIS A 33 -8.18 -35.60 -1.01
N THR A 34 -9.12 -34.66 -0.91
CA THR A 34 -10.23 -34.49 -1.86
C THR A 34 -9.89 -33.43 -2.92
N LYS A 35 -10.58 -33.47 -4.08
CA LYS A 35 -10.38 -32.47 -5.15
C LYS A 35 -10.90 -31.10 -4.71
N GLU A 36 -12.06 -31.09 -4.05
CA GLU A 36 -12.71 -29.90 -3.52
C GLU A 36 -11.80 -29.19 -2.51
N GLY A 37 -11.26 -29.94 -1.54
CA GLY A 37 -10.40 -29.36 -0.52
C GLY A 37 -9.05 -28.87 -1.05
N ARG A 38 -8.51 -29.45 -2.12
CA ARG A 38 -7.37 -28.85 -2.84
C ARG A 38 -7.74 -27.52 -3.48
N GLY A 39 -8.93 -27.42 -4.07
CA GLY A 39 -9.46 -26.19 -4.65
C GLY A 39 -9.62 -25.09 -3.62
N ASP A 40 -10.28 -25.39 -2.50
CA ASP A 40 -10.48 -24.46 -1.39
C ASP A 40 -9.15 -23.97 -0.82
N LYS A 41 -8.17 -24.87 -0.64
CA LYS A 41 -6.84 -24.51 -0.15
C LYS A 41 -6.13 -23.55 -1.12
N GLY A 42 -6.17 -23.84 -2.41
CA GLY A 42 -5.59 -22.98 -3.44
C GLY A 42 -6.25 -21.59 -3.48
N PHE A 43 -7.58 -21.55 -3.36
CA PHE A 43 -8.33 -20.29 -3.29
C PHE A 43 -7.93 -19.46 -2.07
N LEU A 44 -7.92 -20.05 -0.88
CA LEU A 44 -7.57 -19.34 0.37
C LEU A 44 -6.11 -18.85 0.34
N TYR A 45 -5.16 -19.64 -0.16
CA TYR A 45 -3.78 -19.18 -0.32
C TYR A 45 -3.66 -17.98 -1.28
N SER A 46 -4.47 -17.93 -2.34
CA SER A 46 -4.47 -16.78 -3.25
C SER A 46 -4.94 -15.49 -2.55
N ILE A 47 -5.87 -15.60 -1.60
CA ILE A 47 -6.31 -14.47 -0.77
C ILE A 47 -5.18 -14.04 0.18
N SER A 48 -4.58 -14.99 0.90
CA SER A 48 -3.43 -14.72 1.77
C SER A 48 -2.29 -14.03 1.03
N GLN A 49 -1.96 -14.49 -0.18
CA GLN A 49 -0.91 -13.88 -1.00
C GLN A 49 -1.23 -12.41 -1.35
N LYS A 50 -2.48 -12.11 -1.71
CA LYS A 50 -2.92 -10.74 -1.98
C LYS A 50 -2.82 -9.85 -0.74
N GLN A 51 -3.26 -10.34 0.42
CA GLN A 51 -3.15 -9.61 1.68
C GLN A 51 -1.69 -9.32 2.05
N SER A 52 -0.79 -10.27 1.87
CA SER A 52 0.66 -10.07 2.09
C SER A 52 1.24 -8.97 1.20
N ASN A 53 0.85 -8.91 -0.09
CA ASN A 53 1.30 -7.85 -1.00
C ASN A 53 0.77 -6.46 -0.60
N ILE A 54 -0.46 -6.40 -0.10
CA ILE A 54 -1.05 -5.16 0.42
C ILE A 54 -0.26 -4.69 1.64
N LEU A 55 0.03 -5.59 2.58
CA LEU A 55 0.85 -5.31 3.77
C LEU A 55 2.22 -4.73 3.41
N ALA A 56 2.95 -5.38 2.51
CA ALA A 56 4.25 -4.90 2.05
C ALA A 56 4.17 -3.49 1.42
N THR A 57 3.03 -3.15 0.80
CA THR A 57 2.79 -1.83 0.22
C THR A 57 2.50 -0.79 1.28
N LEU A 58 1.67 -1.12 2.28
CA LEU A 58 1.36 -0.23 3.41
C LEU A 58 2.61 0.08 4.23
N GLU A 59 3.41 -0.95 4.57
CA GLU A 59 4.69 -0.78 5.27
C GLU A 59 5.66 0.11 4.50
N ARG A 60 5.74 -0.08 3.19
CA ARG A 60 6.59 0.74 2.32
C ARG A 60 6.15 2.20 2.31
N VAL A 61 4.84 2.48 2.26
CA VAL A 61 4.29 3.85 2.35
C VAL A 61 4.60 4.49 3.71
N LEU A 62 4.44 3.75 4.80
CA LEU A 62 4.81 4.22 6.14
C LEU A 62 6.32 4.48 6.24
N ALA A 63 7.15 3.61 5.66
CA ALA A 63 8.60 3.75 5.65
C ALA A 63 9.07 4.99 4.86
N PHE A 64 8.40 5.33 3.74
CA PHE A 64 8.65 6.58 3.02
C PHE A 64 8.34 7.80 3.88
N LYS A 65 7.18 7.81 4.54
CA LYS A 65 6.77 8.93 5.38
C LYS A 65 7.69 9.12 6.59
N ASN A 66 8.17 8.03 7.16
CA ASN A 66 9.08 8.04 8.30
C ASN A 66 10.55 8.27 7.88
N GLY A 67 10.82 8.51 6.60
CA GLY A 67 12.17 8.78 6.08
C GLY A 67 13.13 7.57 6.15
N LYS A 68 12.62 6.36 6.41
CA LYS A 68 13.44 5.15 6.51
C LYS A 68 13.91 4.64 5.15
N ILE A 69 13.14 4.90 4.10
CA ILE A 69 13.43 4.48 2.73
C ILE A 69 13.11 5.67 1.80
N PRO A 70 13.95 5.97 0.79
CA PRO A 70 13.57 6.95 -0.23
C PRO A 70 12.33 6.46 -1.00
N PRO A 71 11.41 7.36 -1.41
CA PRO A 71 10.32 6.99 -2.31
C PRO A 71 10.89 6.33 -3.58
N ILE A 72 10.18 5.36 -4.18
CA ILE A 72 10.63 4.54 -5.34
C ILE A 72 10.90 5.41 -6.57
N SER A 73 12.00 6.12 -6.53
CA SER A 73 12.66 6.69 -7.67
C SER A 73 14.10 6.27 -7.43
N ALA A 74 14.60 5.39 -8.30
CA ALA A 74 15.76 4.55 -8.03
C ALA A 74 17.09 5.31 -7.85
N THR A 75 17.06 6.65 -7.84
CA THR A 75 18.19 7.54 -7.60
C THR A 75 17.68 8.90 -7.08
N ALA A 76 18.49 9.61 -6.28
CA ALA A 76 18.19 10.97 -5.83
C ALA A 76 17.79 11.90 -6.99
N ALA A 77 18.42 11.75 -8.16
CA ALA A 77 18.11 12.51 -9.37
C ALA A 77 16.69 12.26 -9.91
N THR A 78 16.16 11.04 -9.75
CA THR A 78 14.78 10.73 -10.18
C THR A 78 13.78 11.29 -9.18
N GLN A 79 14.13 11.33 -7.89
CA GLN A 79 13.31 11.93 -6.84
C GLN A 79 13.20 13.44 -7.04
N GLU A 80 14.33 14.09 -7.24
CA GLU A 80 14.42 15.53 -7.44
C GLU A 80 13.63 15.98 -8.69
N LYS A 81 13.74 15.22 -9.79
CA LYS A 81 12.97 15.50 -11.01
C LYS A 81 11.47 15.34 -10.80
N TYR A 82 11.03 14.36 -10.00
CA TYR A 82 9.62 14.17 -9.67
C TYR A 82 9.10 15.28 -8.75
N GLU A 83 9.89 15.70 -7.76
CA GLU A 83 9.55 16.82 -6.87
C GLU A 83 9.45 18.14 -7.63
N GLN A 84 10.38 18.42 -8.56
CA GLN A 84 10.31 19.57 -9.45
C GLN A 84 9.01 19.57 -10.30
N GLN A 85 8.61 18.41 -10.84
CA GLN A 85 7.35 18.28 -11.58
C GLN A 85 6.11 18.54 -10.71
N LEU A 86 6.15 18.18 -9.43
CA LEU A 86 5.05 18.46 -8.50
C LEU A 86 4.94 19.95 -8.19
N ILE A 87 6.07 20.63 -7.98
CA ILE A 87 6.11 22.09 -7.77
C ILE A 87 5.56 22.81 -8.99
N GLU A 88 6.02 22.48 -10.20
CA GLU A 88 5.57 23.13 -11.44
C GLU A 88 4.07 22.95 -11.68
N LYS A 89 3.52 21.77 -11.32
CA LYS A 89 2.06 21.53 -11.38
C LYS A 89 1.31 22.37 -10.35
N ALA A 90 1.80 22.43 -9.11
CA ALA A 90 1.19 23.22 -8.05
C ALA A 90 1.17 24.72 -8.39
N GLU A 91 2.25 25.25 -8.98
CA GLU A 91 2.33 26.63 -9.44
C GLU A 91 1.34 26.91 -10.57
N LYS A 92 1.26 26.03 -11.59
CA LYS A 92 0.28 26.16 -12.67
C LYS A 92 -1.17 26.09 -12.18
N GLU A 93 -1.46 25.25 -11.20
CA GLU A 93 -2.80 25.18 -10.59
C GLU A 93 -3.10 26.43 -9.75
N ALA A 94 -2.14 26.93 -8.98
CA ALA A 94 -2.28 28.16 -8.21
C ALA A 94 -2.49 29.39 -9.11
N GLU A 95 -1.80 29.44 -10.26
CA GLU A 95 -1.95 30.52 -11.24
C GLU A 95 -3.31 30.47 -11.95
N LYS A 96 -3.78 29.27 -12.33
CA LYS A 96 -5.16 29.08 -12.79
C LYS A 96 -6.19 29.47 -11.74
N LEU A 97 -5.92 29.22 -10.45
CA LEU A 97 -6.80 29.62 -9.37
C LEU A 97 -6.84 31.14 -9.20
N LYS A 98 -5.69 31.81 -9.26
CA LYS A 98 -5.59 33.27 -9.24
C LYS A 98 -6.31 33.91 -10.42
N GLN A 99 -6.20 33.34 -11.63
CA GLN A 99 -6.93 33.81 -12.80
C GLN A 99 -8.45 33.61 -12.69
N ARG A 100 -8.93 32.66 -11.89
CA ARG A 100 -10.37 32.46 -11.61
C ARG A 100 -10.92 33.33 -10.48
N LEU A 101 -10.03 33.90 -9.66
CA LEU A 101 -10.36 34.76 -8.51
C LEU A 101 -10.16 36.26 -8.81
N SER A 102 -9.50 36.59 -9.92
CA SER A 102 -9.42 37.93 -10.51
C SER A 102 -10.55 38.16 -11.51
#